data_AF-A0A7S2BLD9-F1
#
_entry.id   AF-A0A7S2BLD9-F1
#
_cell.length_a   1.000
_cell.length_b   1.000
_cell.length_c   1.000
_cell.angle_alpha   90.00
_cell.angle_beta   90.00
_cell.angle_gamma   90.00
#
_symmetry.space_group_name_H-M   'P 1'
#
loop_
_entity.id
_entity.type
_entity.pdbx_description
1 polymer ?
#
loop_
_entity_poly.entity_id
_entity_poly.type
_entity_poly.pdbx_seq_one_letter_code
_entity_poly.pdbx_strand_id
1 'polypeptide(L)'
;DAAVMRQACFDAFILGNHEFDDGDETLATFLSWLTDTNYHCANNLAVLAANVVPGESSPLVGMLGNHTIITVGSEKVGVIGLDVRQKTMVSSSPSHGTYLLDEATTARRCIAAL
;
A
#
# COMPACT_ATOMS: atom_id res chain seq x y z
N ASP A 1 9.95 -10.77 -6.65
CA ASP A 1 9.76 -10.20 -5.30
C ASP A 1 8.56 -10.77 -4.56
N ALA A 2 7.33 -10.66 -5.09
CA ALA A 2 6.12 -11.14 -4.40
C ALA A 2 6.20 -12.57 -3.85
N ALA A 3 6.79 -13.52 -4.57
CA ALA A 3 6.94 -14.90 -4.11
C ALA A 3 7.79 -15.03 -2.83
N VAL A 4 8.90 -14.30 -2.74
CA VAL A 4 9.79 -14.34 -1.57
C VAL A 4 9.20 -13.55 -0.41
N MET A 5 8.56 -12.40 -0.69
CA MET A 5 7.89 -11.60 0.34
C MET A 5 6.75 -12.35 1.02
N ARG A 6 5.99 -13.16 0.25
CA ARG A 6 4.96 -14.03 0.81
C ARG A 6 5.53 -15.11 1.74
N GLN A 7 6.69 -15.68 1.43
CA GLN A 7 7.34 -16.68 2.31
C GLN A 7 7.80 -16.07 3.63
N ALA A 8 8.09 -14.78 3.67
CA ALA A 8 8.47 -14.07 4.89
C ALA A 8 7.27 -13.76 5.81
N CYS A 9 6.03 -13.92 5.33
CA CYS A 9 4.80 -13.66 6.09
C CYS A 9 4.75 -12.27 6.75
N PHE A 10 5.06 -11.22 5.99
CA PHE A 10 4.89 -9.84 6.46
C PHE A 10 3.42 -9.54 6.80
N ASP A 11 3.19 -8.71 7.82
CA ASP A 11 1.83 -8.26 8.20
C ASP A 11 1.33 -7.12 7.30
N ALA A 12 2.23 -6.25 6.82
CA ALA A 12 1.88 -5.14 5.95
C ALA A 12 2.97 -4.86 4.91
N PHE A 13 2.53 -4.41 3.73
CA PHE A 13 3.34 -3.85 2.67
C PHE A 13 2.88 -2.41 2.39
N ILE A 14 3.82 -1.47 2.37
CA ILE A 14 3.54 -0.06 2.14
C ILE A 14 4.15 0.30 0.79
N LEU A 15 3.39 1.01 -0.05
CA LEU A 15 3.90 1.47 -1.34
C LEU A 15 5.00 2.52 -1.14
N GLY A 16 6.06 2.41 -1.93
CA GLY A 16 7.04 3.47 -2.16
C GLY A 16 6.93 4.02 -3.58
N ASN A 17 7.87 4.91 -3.92
CA ASN A 17 7.85 5.56 -5.23
C ASN A 17 8.07 4.57 -6.39
N HIS A 18 8.99 3.62 -6.23
CA HIS A 18 9.40 2.70 -7.29
C HIS A 18 8.31 1.69 -7.67
N GLU A 19 7.34 1.46 -6.79
CA GLU A 19 6.15 0.68 -7.11
C GLU A 19 5.33 1.30 -8.27
N PHE A 20 5.53 2.57 -8.59
CA PHE A 20 4.87 3.28 -9.71
C PHE A 20 5.78 3.46 -10.94
N ASP A 21 7.00 2.93 -10.98
CA ASP A 21 7.93 3.16 -12.10
C ASP A 21 7.33 2.74 -13.45
N ASP A 22 6.60 1.64 -13.47
CA ASP A 22 5.92 1.05 -14.64
C ASP A 22 4.40 1.24 -14.62
N GLY A 23 3.91 2.19 -13.79
CA GLY A 23 2.50 2.56 -13.70
C GLY A 23 1.57 1.60 -12.98
N ASP A 24 0.31 2.00 -12.88
CA ASP A 24 -0.67 1.37 -11.99
C ASP A 24 -1.03 -0.06 -12.38
N GLU A 25 -1.00 -0.40 -13.67
CA GLU A 25 -1.31 -1.76 -14.17
C GLU A 25 -0.25 -2.78 -13.75
N THR A 26 1.02 -2.39 -13.86
CA THR A 26 2.15 -3.22 -13.42
C THR A 26 2.09 -3.39 -11.90
N LEU A 27 1.81 -2.31 -11.16
CA LEU A 27 1.65 -2.37 -9.72
C LEU A 27 0.48 -3.28 -9.31
N ALA A 28 -0.69 -3.13 -9.93
CA ALA A 28 -1.86 -3.97 -9.63
C ALA A 28 -1.56 -5.45 -9.88
N THR A 29 -0.83 -5.77 -10.96
CA THR A 29 -0.38 -7.13 -11.25
C THR A 29 0.53 -7.65 -10.14
N PHE A 30 1.52 -6.87 -9.72
CA PHE A 30 2.38 -7.22 -8.60
C PHE A 30 1.60 -7.45 -7.29
N LEU A 31 0.69 -6.54 -6.95
CA LEU A 31 -0.15 -6.65 -5.74
C LEU A 31 -1.03 -7.90 -5.80
N SER A 32 -1.57 -8.26 -6.96
CA SER A 32 -2.36 -9.49 -7.13
C SER A 32 -1.54 -10.75 -6.80
N TRP A 33 -0.27 -10.78 -7.19
CA TRP A 33 0.65 -11.88 -6.84
C TRP A 33 1.04 -11.85 -5.37
N LEU A 34 1.19 -10.66 -4.79
CA LEU A 34 1.59 -10.46 -3.41
C LEU A 34 0.48 -10.85 -2.42
N THR A 35 -0.79 -10.59 -2.77
CA THR A 35 -1.96 -10.88 -1.92
C THR A 35 -2.65 -12.22 -2.23
N ASP A 36 -2.10 -13.01 -3.15
CA ASP A 36 -2.62 -14.34 -3.49
C ASP A 36 -2.54 -15.29 -2.27
N THR A 37 -3.70 -15.81 -1.87
CA THR A 37 -3.96 -16.60 -0.65
C THR A 37 -3.53 -18.05 -0.73
N ASN A 38 -2.91 -18.49 -1.85
CA ASN A 38 -2.42 -19.87 -2.00
C ASN A 38 -1.19 -20.20 -1.12
N TYR A 39 -0.85 -19.37 -0.14
CA TYR A 39 0.30 -19.52 0.75
C TYR A 39 -0.12 -19.48 2.22
N HIS A 40 0.56 -20.26 3.06
CA HIS A 40 0.18 -20.46 4.46
C HIS A 40 0.87 -19.46 5.40
N CYS A 41 0.41 -18.21 5.42
CA CYS A 41 0.72 -17.27 6.50
C CYS A 41 -0.47 -17.15 7.46
N ALA A 42 -0.20 -16.91 8.75
CA ALA A 42 -1.25 -16.81 9.77
C ALA A 42 -2.16 -15.59 9.56
N ASN A 43 -1.60 -14.50 9.01
CA ASN A 43 -2.29 -13.26 8.71
C ASN A 43 -2.27 -13.01 7.20
N ASN A 44 -3.32 -12.37 6.69
CA ASN A 44 -3.30 -11.81 5.35
C ASN A 44 -2.48 -10.52 5.36
N LEU A 45 -1.54 -10.40 4.43
CA LEU A 45 -0.76 -9.18 4.23
C LEU A 45 -1.68 -8.00 3.88
N ALA A 46 -1.59 -6.91 4.63
CA ALA A 46 -2.27 -5.66 4.30
C ALA A 46 -1.42 -4.81 3.33
N VAL A 47 -1.99 -4.39 2.20
CA VAL A 47 -1.36 -3.41 1.31
C VAL A 47 -1.85 -2.01 1.67
N LEU A 48 -0.93 -1.11 2.04
CA LEU A 48 -1.27 0.19 2.65
C LEU A 48 -0.68 1.37 1.87
N ALA A 49 -1.51 2.38 1.60
CA ALA A 49 -1.13 3.62 0.94
C ALA A 49 -2.18 4.72 1.18
N ALA A 50 -2.27 5.24 2.41
CA ALA A 50 -3.33 6.15 2.85
C ALA A 50 -3.40 7.47 2.08
N ASN A 51 -2.28 7.90 1.51
CA ASN A 51 -2.18 9.13 0.74
C ASN A 51 -2.18 8.90 -0.77
N VAL A 52 -2.25 7.66 -1.26
CA VAL A 52 -2.40 7.39 -2.70
C VAL A 52 -3.89 7.40 -3.03
N VAL A 53 -4.26 8.20 -4.03
CA VAL A 53 -5.61 8.25 -4.58
C VAL A 53 -5.53 7.73 -6.01
N PRO A 54 -5.94 6.48 -6.27
CA PRO A 54 -6.02 5.95 -7.62
C PRO A 54 -6.99 6.78 -8.48
N GLY A 55 -6.64 6.96 -9.76
CA GLY A 55 -7.58 7.49 -10.75
C GLY A 55 -8.81 6.60 -10.88
N GLU A 56 -9.94 7.15 -11.35
CA GLU A 56 -11.22 6.42 -11.41
C GLU A 56 -11.15 5.12 -12.23
N SER A 57 -10.33 5.10 -13.28
CA SER A 57 -10.11 3.92 -14.12
C SER A 57 -8.86 3.11 -13.75
N SER A 58 -8.17 3.47 -12.66
CA SER A 58 -6.96 2.78 -12.22
C SER A 58 -7.31 1.37 -11.72
N PRO A 59 -6.52 0.34 -12.07
CA PRO A 59 -6.71 -1.01 -11.53
C PRO A 59 -6.41 -1.09 -10.02
N LEU A 60 -5.82 -0.06 -9.42
CA LEU A 60 -5.54 -0.01 -7.97
C LEU A 60 -6.77 0.33 -7.12
N VAL A 61 -7.90 0.71 -7.74
CA VAL A 61 -9.15 1.00 -7.02
C VAL A 61 -9.58 -0.22 -6.20
N GLY A 62 -9.69 -0.03 -4.88
CA GLY A 62 -10.08 -1.09 -3.94
C GLY A 62 -8.96 -2.03 -3.51
N MET A 63 -7.73 -1.88 -4.03
CA MET A 63 -6.58 -2.70 -3.64
C MET A 63 -5.79 -2.13 -2.45
N LEU A 64 -5.98 -0.84 -2.14
CA LEU A 64 -5.15 -0.10 -1.18
C LEU A 64 -5.94 0.23 0.09
N GLY A 65 -5.40 -0.17 1.25
CA GLY A 65 -5.89 0.23 2.56
C GLY A 65 -5.22 1.52 3.07
N ASN A 66 -5.88 2.22 3.99
CA ASN A 66 -5.26 3.36 4.66
C ASN A 66 -4.34 2.92 5.81
N HIS A 67 -4.84 1.96 6.60
CA HIS A 67 -4.16 1.45 7.77
C HIS A 67 -4.57 0.00 8.04
N THR A 68 -3.84 -0.65 8.94
CA THR A 68 -4.26 -1.90 9.58
C THR A 68 -3.95 -1.85 11.07
N ILE A 69 -4.56 -2.75 11.84
CA ILE A 69 -4.23 -2.96 13.25
C ILE A 69 -3.71 -4.40 13.37
N ILE A 70 -2.47 -4.55 13.84
CA ILE A 70 -1.85 -5.85 14.10
C ILE A 70 -1.75 -6.09 15.60
N THR A 71 -1.73 -7.36 16.01
CA THR A 71 -1.55 -7.75 17.41
C THR A 71 -0.12 -8.24 17.62
N VAL A 72 0.61 -7.59 18.51
CA VAL A 72 1.97 -7.98 18.91
C VAL A 72 1.95 -8.32 20.41
N GLY A 73 1.95 -9.63 20.72
CA GLY A 73 1.72 -10.09 22.09
C GLY A 73 0.29 -9.76 22.55
N SER A 74 0.16 -8.97 23.61
CA SER A 74 -1.14 -8.45 24.10
C SER A 74 -1.54 -7.12 23.48
N GLU A 75 -0.63 -6.46 22.76
CA GLU A 75 -0.80 -5.08 22.33
C GLU A 75 -1.35 -4.98 20.92
N LYS A 76 -2.21 -3.98 20.69
CA LYS A 76 -2.67 -3.59 19.36
C LYS A 76 -1.78 -2.47 18.82
N VAL A 77 -1.27 -2.65 17.61
CA VAL A 77 -0.40 -1.69 16.93
C VAL A 77 -1.08 -1.24 15.64
N GLY A 78 -1.35 0.07 15.53
CA GLY A 78 -1.83 0.67 14.30
C GLY A 78 -0.67 0.93 13.33
N VAL A 79 -0.82 0.52 12.07
CA VAL A 79 0.14 0.76 10.99
C VAL A 79 -0.55 1.57 9.91
N ILE A 80 -0.02 2.75 9.58
CA ILE A 80 -0.53 3.64 8.52
C ILE A 80 0.51 3.67 7.38
N GLY A 81 0.08 3.40 6.15
CA GLY A 81 0.96 3.45 4.98
C GLY A 81 0.97 4.85 4.36
N LEU A 82 2.14 5.41 4.08
CA LEU A 82 2.30 6.68 3.37
C LEU A 82 3.45 6.55 2.37
N ASP A 83 3.23 7.06 1.17
CA ASP A 83 4.26 7.18 0.13
C ASP A 83 4.69 8.66 -0.02
N VAL A 84 5.90 8.88 -0.53
CA VAL A 84 6.53 10.19 -0.69
C VAL A 84 5.97 10.92 -1.91
N ARG A 85 5.02 11.82 -1.69
CA ARG A 85 4.24 12.51 -2.73
C ARG A 85 5.12 13.12 -3.80
N GLN A 86 6.06 13.98 -3.39
CA GLN A 86 6.85 14.73 -4.37
C GLN A 86 7.68 13.79 -5.25
N LYS A 87 8.32 12.77 -4.65
CA LYS A 87 9.23 11.88 -5.38
C LYS A 87 8.47 10.95 -6.32
N THR A 88 7.37 10.35 -5.86
CA THR A 88 6.52 9.48 -6.68
C THR A 88 5.95 10.22 -7.88
N MET A 89 5.47 11.46 -7.69
CA MET A 89 4.88 12.25 -8.78
C MET A 89 5.90 12.82 -9.79
N VAL A 90 7.19 12.90 -9.46
CA VAL A 90 8.22 13.51 -10.34
C VAL A 90 9.30 12.55 -10.83
N SER A 91 9.42 11.37 -10.23
CA SER A 91 10.50 10.42 -10.51
C SER A 91 10.03 8.98 -10.70
N SER A 92 8.73 8.78 -10.86
CA SER A 92 8.08 7.52 -11.23
C SER A 92 6.92 7.80 -12.19
N SER A 93 6.11 6.81 -12.54
CA SER A 93 5.11 6.90 -13.60
C SER A 93 3.67 6.54 -13.16
N PRO A 94 3.09 7.13 -12.09
CA PRO A 94 1.69 6.89 -11.77
C PRO A 94 0.78 7.11 -12.97
N SER A 95 -0.21 6.23 -13.16
CA SER A 95 -1.12 6.34 -14.31
C SER A 95 -1.97 7.61 -14.23
N HIS A 96 -2.51 8.04 -15.39
CA HIS A 96 -3.33 9.25 -15.46
C HIS A 96 -4.48 9.25 -14.44
N GLY A 97 -4.59 10.35 -13.68
CA GLY A 97 -5.61 10.51 -12.64
C GLY A 97 -5.20 9.99 -11.26
N THR A 98 -4.16 9.17 -11.16
CA THR A 98 -3.59 8.75 -9.87
C THR A 98 -2.71 9.87 -9.30
N TYR A 99 -2.91 10.21 -8.03
CA TYR A 99 -2.14 11.27 -7.36
C TYR A 99 -1.95 10.98 -5.88
N LEU A 100 -1.01 11.68 -5.26
CA LEU A 100 -0.72 11.57 -3.84
C LEU A 100 -1.14 12.83 -3.07
N LEU A 101 -1.75 12.62 -1.90
CA LEU A 101 -2.07 13.63 -0.89
C LEU A 101 -0.84 13.96 -0.03
N ASP A 102 -0.88 15.10 0.66
CA ASP A 102 0.16 15.51 1.63
C ASP A 102 0.31 14.48 2.77
N GLU A 103 1.55 14.09 3.04
CA GLU A 103 1.91 13.01 3.97
C GLU A 103 1.50 13.36 5.39
N ALA A 104 1.85 14.56 5.88
CA ALA A 104 1.60 14.96 7.27
C ALA A 104 0.10 15.16 7.55
N THR A 105 -0.63 15.74 6.60
CA THR A 105 -2.07 15.94 6.69
C THR A 105 -2.80 14.60 6.68
N THR A 106 -2.40 13.69 5.80
CA THR A 106 -2.99 12.35 5.72
C THR A 106 -2.69 11.53 6.98
N ALA A 107 -1.45 11.59 7.49
CA ALA A 107 -1.06 10.94 8.75
C ALA A 107 -1.98 11.36 9.90
N ARG A 108 -2.16 12.68 10.10
CA ARG A 108 -3.03 13.21 11.16
C ARG A 108 -4.48 12.74 11.01
N ARG A 109 -5.01 12.72 9.78
CA ARG A 109 -6.37 12.22 9.50
C ARG A 109 -6.51 10.75 9.88
N CYS A 110 -5.54 9.90 9.53
CA CYS A 110 -5.57 8.48 9.83
C CYS A 110 -5.41 8.22 11.34
N ILE A 111 -4.51 8.93 12.02
CA ILE A 111 -4.34 8.84 13.48
C ILE A 111 -5.64 9.17 14.21
N ALA A 112 -6.36 10.21 13.77
CA ALA A 112 -7.63 10.59 14.38
C ALA A 112 -8.78 9.59 14.14
N ALA A 113 -8.62 8.66 13.20
CA ALA A 113 -9.63 7.66 12.82
C ALA A 113 -9.35 6.25 13.39
N LEU A 114 -8.22 6.07 14.08
CA LEU A 114 -7.83 4.85 14.80
C LEU A 114 -8.30 4.92 16.26
#